data_AF-A0A4Q5Y0R2-F1
#
_entry.id   AF-A0A4Q5Y0R2-F1
#
_cell.length_a   1.000
_cell.length_b   1.000
_cell.length_c   1.000
_cell.angle_alpha   90.00
_cell.angle_beta   90.00
_cell.angle_gamma   90.00
#
_symmetry.space_group_name_H-M   'P 1'
#
loop_
_entity.id
_entity.type
_entity.pdbx_description
1 polymer ?
#
loop_
_entity_poly.entity_id
_entity_poly.type
_entity_poly.pdbx_seq_one_letter_code
_entity_poly.pdbx_strand_id
1 'polypeptide(L)'
;YGKSTTATGIKGYALDNEPGIWFHSHPVLWGEEHTRVKYLMDNSFELASRVKELDPGAEIFGPASWGVAEFENLQFAPDWDEMNQGQYPNFVDYYLAKMKQQSESRADKKRLLDVLDLHWYPQATNDGVSPFDNGTDYATNKARMEMTRSLWDPTYVENTWIGQDPGKREQFLPFLPKMNQQINTYYPGTKFAISEYSYMGITHPSGGIAQADALGIFGKQSLYLATYWGGVDGYIKSGFDIYQNYDGNKIYNSGKDIEFYGYRTGTSVSLGFSYDLKLRSK
;
A
#
# COMPACT_ATOMS: atom_id res chain seq x y z
N TYR A 1 -3.12 -14.78 21.09
CA TYR A 1 -2.07 -13.81 20.71
C TYR A 1 -1.76 -12.80 21.83
N GLY A 2 -2.75 -12.27 22.56
CA GLY A 2 -2.52 -11.28 23.63
C GLY A 2 -2.56 -9.84 23.09
N LYS A 3 -2.14 -8.84 23.89
CA LYS A 3 -2.03 -7.44 23.44
C LYS A 3 -0.94 -7.29 22.39
N SER A 4 -1.11 -6.36 21.46
CA SER A 4 -0.17 -5.94 20.40
C SER A 4 1.23 -5.62 20.91
N THR A 5 1.36 -5.15 22.15
CA THR A 5 2.64 -4.82 22.78
C THR A 5 3.44 -6.05 23.21
N THR A 6 2.83 -7.23 23.23
CA THR A 6 3.51 -8.49 23.58
C THR A 6 4.23 -9.09 22.36
N ALA A 7 5.17 -10.00 22.60
CA ALA A 7 5.94 -10.64 21.54
C ALA A 7 5.07 -11.46 20.55
N THR A 8 3.95 -12.02 21.01
CA THR A 8 3.04 -12.84 20.21
C THR A 8 1.74 -12.13 19.82
N GLY A 9 1.62 -10.85 20.17
CA GLY A 9 0.42 -10.05 19.90
C GLY A 9 0.27 -9.73 18.42
N ILE A 10 -0.97 -9.71 17.94
CA ILE A 10 -1.28 -9.17 16.61
C ILE A 10 -1.01 -7.66 16.65
N LYS A 11 -0.14 -7.19 15.74
CA LYS A 11 0.41 -5.83 15.78
C LYS A 11 -0.51 -4.79 15.15
N GLY A 12 -1.24 -5.16 14.11
CA GLY A 12 -2.10 -4.23 13.38
C GLY A 12 -3.37 -4.88 12.86
N TYR A 13 -4.35 -4.03 12.57
CA TYR A 13 -5.65 -4.39 12.02
C TYR A 13 -5.97 -3.44 10.86
N ALA A 14 -6.34 -4.00 9.72
CA ALA A 14 -6.84 -3.24 8.58
C ALA A 14 -8.33 -2.93 8.76
N LEU A 15 -8.72 -1.72 8.36
CA LEU A 15 -10.11 -1.29 8.27
C LEU A 15 -10.72 -1.83 6.98
N ASP A 16 -10.91 -3.16 6.96
CA ASP A 16 -11.40 -3.94 5.81
C ASP A 16 -10.45 -3.89 4.59
N ASN A 17 -10.96 -4.05 3.37
CA ASN A 17 -10.18 -4.17 2.13
C ASN A 17 -10.92 -3.56 0.93
N GLU A 18 -10.28 -2.65 0.20
CA GLU A 18 -10.73 -2.10 -1.08
C GLU A 18 -12.18 -1.55 -1.08
N PRO A 19 -12.50 -0.62 -0.16
CA PRO A 19 -13.87 -0.18 0.03
C PRO A 19 -14.47 0.53 -1.19
N GLY A 20 -13.64 1.10 -2.07
CA GLY A 20 -14.09 1.70 -3.32
C GLY A 20 -14.76 0.71 -4.28
N ILE A 21 -14.52 -0.59 -4.13
CA ILE A 21 -15.05 -1.62 -5.04
C ILE A 21 -15.86 -2.71 -4.34
N TRP A 22 -16.30 -2.52 -3.10
CA TRP A 22 -17.21 -3.48 -2.44
C TRP A 22 -18.48 -3.78 -3.26
N PHE A 23 -18.98 -2.79 -3.99
CA PHE A 23 -20.13 -2.96 -4.89
C PHE A 23 -19.87 -3.93 -6.03
N HIS A 24 -18.60 -4.12 -6.39
CA HIS A 24 -18.16 -5.02 -7.45
C HIS A 24 -17.68 -6.37 -6.89
N SER A 25 -16.85 -6.36 -5.86
CA SER A 25 -16.23 -7.56 -5.29
C SER A 25 -17.16 -8.31 -4.32
N HIS A 26 -18.06 -7.60 -3.65
CA HIS A 26 -18.94 -8.13 -2.60
C HIS A 26 -20.41 -7.70 -2.75
N PRO A 27 -21.03 -7.76 -3.95
CA PRO A 27 -22.38 -7.25 -4.18
C PRO A 27 -23.47 -7.94 -3.32
N VAL A 28 -23.22 -9.18 -2.88
CA VAL A 28 -24.14 -9.91 -1.98
C VAL A 28 -24.14 -9.34 -0.56
N LEU A 29 -22.99 -8.83 -0.09
CA LEU A 29 -22.85 -8.25 1.26
C LEU A 29 -23.13 -6.75 1.25
N TRP A 30 -22.66 -6.05 0.22
CA TRP A 30 -22.67 -4.60 0.12
C TRP A 30 -23.88 -4.05 -0.65
N GLY A 31 -24.29 -4.72 -1.73
CA GLY A 31 -25.17 -4.18 -2.77
C GLY A 31 -24.39 -3.72 -4.00
N GLU A 32 -25.11 -3.22 -5.02
CA GLU A 32 -24.52 -2.82 -6.31
C GLU A 32 -24.14 -1.33 -6.39
N GLU A 33 -24.36 -0.58 -5.31
CA GLU A 33 -24.14 0.87 -5.26
C GLU A 33 -22.73 1.23 -4.78
N HIS A 34 -22.13 2.26 -5.40
CA HIS A 34 -20.82 2.78 -5.00
C HIS A 34 -20.77 3.19 -3.53
N THR A 35 -19.62 2.94 -2.89
CA THR A 35 -19.42 3.23 -1.47
C THR A 35 -19.52 4.73 -1.20
N ARG A 36 -20.34 5.08 -0.22
CA ARG A 36 -20.48 6.46 0.25
C ARG A 36 -19.32 6.85 1.15
N VAL A 37 -18.73 8.02 0.94
CA VAL A 37 -17.65 8.59 1.76
C VAL A 37 -18.08 8.67 3.21
N LYS A 38 -19.28 9.19 3.48
CA LYS A 38 -19.78 9.31 4.85
C LYS A 38 -19.83 7.96 5.57
N TYR A 39 -20.34 6.93 4.88
CA TYR A 39 -20.43 5.60 5.45
C TYR A 39 -19.04 5.04 5.80
N LEU A 40 -18.08 5.12 4.85
CA LEU A 40 -16.74 4.60 5.06
C LEU A 40 -16.04 5.30 6.23
N MET A 41 -16.14 6.64 6.29
CA MET A 41 -15.50 7.40 7.37
C MET A 41 -16.12 7.08 8.74
N ASP A 42 -17.45 7.06 8.86
CA ASP A 42 -18.13 6.79 10.14
C ASP A 42 -17.74 5.40 10.68
N ASN A 43 -17.74 4.36 9.82
CA ASN A 43 -17.35 3.01 10.22
C ASN A 43 -15.84 2.88 10.51
N SER A 44 -14.99 3.59 9.75
CA SER A 44 -13.54 3.65 10.02
C SER A 44 -13.28 4.22 11.41
N PHE A 45 -13.96 5.31 11.78
CA PHE A 45 -13.82 5.94 13.09
C PHE A 45 -14.28 5.02 14.22
N GLU A 46 -15.44 4.38 14.05
CA GLU A 46 -16.01 3.48 15.04
C GLU A 46 -15.12 2.26 15.27
N LEU A 47 -14.73 1.57 14.20
CA LEU A 47 -13.90 0.37 14.28
C LEU A 47 -12.51 0.69 14.84
N ALA A 48 -11.84 1.73 14.35
CA ALA A 48 -10.53 2.15 14.86
C ALA A 48 -10.60 2.51 16.36
N SER A 49 -11.65 3.24 16.77
CA SER A 49 -11.87 3.59 18.17
C SER A 49 -12.04 2.33 19.02
N ARG A 50 -12.83 1.37 18.54
CA ARG A 50 -13.10 0.14 19.26
C ARG A 50 -11.85 -0.71 19.41
N VAL A 51 -11.02 -0.81 18.38
CA VAL A 51 -9.72 -1.49 18.45
C VAL A 51 -8.82 -0.78 19.46
N LYS A 52 -8.72 0.55 19.46
CA LYS A 52 -7.87 1.31 20.40
C LYS A 52 -8.33 1.29 21.86
N GLU A 53 -9.60 1.01 22.12
CA GLU A 53 -10.13 0.73 23.46
C GLU A 53 -9.67 -0.65 23.95
N LEU A 54 -9.79 -1.66 23.09
CA LEU A 54 -9.43 -3.03 23.39
C LEU A 54 -7.92 -3.25 23.41
N ASP A 55 -7.16 -2.51 22.60
CA ASP A 55 -5.72 -2.62 22.47
C ASP A 55 -5.12 -1.26 22.03
N PRO A 56 -4.75 -0.39 22.98
CA PRO A 56 -4.21 0.93 22.65
C PRO A 56 -2.93 0.92 21.81
N GLY A 57 -2.18 -0.19 21.82
CA GLY A 57 -0.93 -0.33 21.07
C GLY A 57 -1.10 -0.89 19.67
N ALA A 58 -2.29 -1.39 19.32
CA ALA A 58 -2.52 -1.99 18.01
C ALA A 58 -2.56 -0.91 16.93
N GLU A 59 -1.88 -1.15 15.82
CA GLU A 59 -1.83 -0.23 14.68
C GLU A 59 -3.06 -0.37 13.80
N ILE A 60 -3.63 0.75 13.39
CA ILE A 60 -4.75 0.79 12.45
C ILE A 60 -4.23 1.13 11.06
N PHE A 61 -4.53 0.23 10.12
CA PHE A 61 -4.26 0.36 8.69
C PHE A 61 -5.56 0.73 7.99
N GLY A 62 -5.49 1.67 7.05
CA GLY A 62 -6.65 2.01 6.22
C GLY A 62 -6.33 3.11 5.22
N PRO A 63 -7.17 3.27 4.18
CA PRO A 63 -8.41 2.52 3.93
C PRO A 63 -8.22 1.19 3.16
N ALA A 64 -6.98 0.79 2.85
CA ALA A 64 -6.68 -0.33 1.94
C ALA A 64 -7.29 -0.12 0.53
N SER A 65 -7.14 1.10 0.00
CA SER A 65 -7.73 1.48 -1.29
C SER A 65 -7.10 0.73 -2.47
N TRP A 66 -7.91 0.28 -3.42
CA TRP A 66 -7.49 -0.65 -4.49
C TRP A 66 -6.58 -0.02 -5.55
N GLY A 67 -6.66 1.30 -5.76
CA GLY A 67 -5.89 2.00 -6.79
C GLY A 67 -6.31 3.45 -7.02
N VAL A 68 -5.74 4.08 -8.05
CA VAL A 68 -5.83 5.53 -8.28
C VAL A 68 -7.25 6.08 -8.37
N ALA A 69 -8.19 5.34 -8.97
CA ALA A 69 -9.57 5.82 -9.05
C ALA A 69 -10.26 5.86 -7.67
N GLU A 70 -9.86 4.99 -6.73
CA GLU A 70 -10.25 5.12 -5.33
C GLU A 70 -9.52 6.26 -4.63
N PHE A 71 -8.23 6.46 -4.92
CA PHE A 71 -7.46 7.54 -4.33
C PHE A 71 -8.01 8.92 -4.69
N GLU A 72 -8.56 9.07 -5.90
CA GLU A 72 -9.14 10.32 -6.40
C GLU A 72 -10.41 10.72 -5.65
N ASN A 73 -11.40 9.84 -5.58
CA ASN A 73 -12.75 10.18 -5.10
C ASN A 73 -13.54 8.98 -4.56
N LEU A 74 -12.83 8.00 -3.97
CA LEU A 74 -13.41 6.74 -3.47
C LEU A 74 -14.20 6.02 -4.57
N GLN A 75 -13.63 5.92 -5.77
CA GLN A 75 -14.22 5.23 -6.91
C GLN A 75 -15.59 5.81 -7.27
N PHE A 76 -15.66 7.11 -7.54
CA PHE A 76 -16.88 7.83 -7.88
C PHE A 76 -17.96 7.75 -6.78
N ALA A 77 -17.55 7.87 -5.52
CA ALA A 77 -18.49 7.87 -4.40
C ALA A 77 -19.58 8.94 -4.60
N PRO A 78 -20.86 8.59 -4.44
CA PRO A 78 -21.98 9.44 -4.85
C PRO A 78 -22.14 10.70 -3.98
N ASP A 79 -21.48 10.75 -2.83
CA ASP A 79 -21.45 11.88 -1.90
C ASP A 79 -20.06 12.53 -1.81
N TRP A 80 -19.13 12.23 -2.72
CA TRP A 80 -17.78 12.82 -2.71
C TRP A 80 -17.82 14.34 -2.69
N ASP A 81 -18.53 14.97 -3.63
CA ASP A 81 -18.58 16.44 -3.74
C ASP A 81 -19.26 17.08 -2.52
N GLU A 82 -20.31 16.45 -1.98
CA GLU A 82 -21.01 16.89 -0.77
C GLU A 82 -20.09 16.86 0.45
N MET A 83 -19.35 15.77 0.62
CA MET A 83 -18.47 15.54 1.77
C MET A 83 -17.17 16.34 1.68
N ASN A 84 -16.60 16.47 0.47
CA ASN A 84 -15.34 17.18 0.24
C ASN A 84 -15.52 18.70 0.16
N GLN A 85 -16.62 19.19 -0.44
CA GLN A 85 -16.87 20.63 -0.67
C GLN A 85 -15.70 21.36 -1.35
N GLY A 86 -14.90 20.64 -2.15
CA GLY A 86 -13.70 21.16 -2.82
C GLY A 86 -12.54 21.51 -1.88
N GLN A 87 -12.54 21.03 -0.62
CA GLN A 87 -11.50 21.35 0.36
C GLN A 87 -10.21 20.57 0.16
N TYR A 88 -10.31 19.35 -0.37
CA TYR A 88 -9.19 18.44 -0.58
C TYR A 88 -9.05 18.08 -2.06
N PRO A 89 -7.82 17.99 -2.59
CA PRO A 89 -7.58 17.63 -3.98
C PRO A 89 -8.11 16.25 -4.37
N ASN A 90 -8.02 15.28 -3.46
CA ASN A 90 -8.40 13.89 -3.67
C ASN A 90 -8.86 13.22 -2.36
N PHE A 91 -9.35 11.99 -2.47
CA PHE A 91 -9.86 11.20 -1.34
C PHE A 91 -8.79 10.82 -0.33
N VAL A 92 -7.54 10.55 -0.74
CA VAL A 92 -6.45 10.23 0.21
C VAL A 92 -6.18 11.40 1.15
N ASP A 93 -6.09 12.62 0.60
CA ASP A 93 -5.93 13.86 1.37
C ASP A 93 -7.09 14.08 2.33
N TYR A 94 -8.32 13.88 1.85
CA TYR A 94 -9.54 13.94 2.66
C TYR A 94 -9.51 12.92 3.80
N TYR A 95 -9.20 11.65 3.51
CA TYR A 95 -9.18 10.56 4.48
C TYR A 95 -8.18 10.83 5.60
N LEU A 96 -6.94 11.21 5.24
CA LEU A 96 -5.89 11.58 6.20
C LEU A 96 -6.36 12.72 7.11
N ALA A 97 -6.89 13.80 6.52
CA ALA A 97 -7.32 14.97 7.28
C ALA A 97 -8.50 14.67 8.21
N LYS A 98 -9.46 13.86 7.78
CA LYS A 98 -10.63 13.49 8.59
C LYS A 98 -10.28 12.48 9.69
N MET A 99 -9.39 11.53 9.44
CA MET A 99 -8.84 10.64 10.49
C MET A 99 -8.07 11.44 11.54
N LYS A 100 -7.29 12.46 11.12
CA LYS A 100 -6.63 13.40 12.05
C LYS A 100 -7.64 14.17 12.88
N GLN A 101 -8.61 14.81 12.23
CA GLN A 101 -9.66 15.59 12.88
C GLN A 101 -10.40 14.76 13.91
N GLN A 102 -10.75 13.52 13.58
CA GLN A 102 -11.46 12.63 14.49
C GLN A 102 -10.57 12.19 15.67
N SER A 103 -9.30 11.90 15.43
CA SER A 103 -8.35 11.59 16.51
C SER A 103 -8.20 12.77 17.48
N GLU A 104 -8.16 13.99 16.95
CA GLU A 104 -8.04 15.22 17.72
C GLU A 104 -9.35 15.63 18.40
N SER A 105 -10.52 15.18 17.94
CA SER A 105 -11.81 15.49 18.58
C SER A 105 -12.04 14.67 19.85
N ARG A 106 -11.42 13.49 19.95
CA ARG A 106 -11.54 12.59 21.11
C ARG A 106 -11.00 13.22 22.39
N ALA A 107 -11.52 12.78 23.54
CA ALA A 107 -11.05 13.21 24.85
C ALA A 107 -9.63 12.68 25.17
N ASP A 108 -9.32 11.46 24.73
CA ASP A 108 -8.02 10.81 24.94
C ASP A 108 -6.96 11.19 23.89
N LYS A 109 -7.35 11.95 22.86
CA LYS A 109 -6.51 12.39 21.73
C LYS A 109 -5.75 11.23 21.06
N LYS A 110 -6.26 10.00 21.17
CA LYS A 110 -5.61 8.84 20.56
C LYS A 110 -5.73 8.92 19.04
N ARG A 111 -4.61 8.66 18.38
CA ARG A 111 -4.51 8.44 16.93
C ARG A 111 -5.40 7.26 16.52
N LEU A 112 -6.23 7.46 15.51
CA LEU A 112 -7.13 6.45 14.94
C LEU A 112 -6.63 5.88 13.61
N LEU A 113 -5.62 6.50 12.99
CA LEU A 113 -4.94 5.98 11.81
C LEU A 113 -3.43 5.97 12.08
N ASP A 114 -2.84 4.78 12.19
CA ASP A 114 -1.40 4.64 12.39
C ASP A 114 -0.67 4.50 11.06
N VAL A 115 -1.31 3.87 10.07
CA VAL A 115 -0.73 3.57 8.76
C VAL A 115 -1.73 3.90 7.66
N LEU A 116 -1.37 4.82 6.76
CA LEU A 116 -2.06 4.97 5.49
C LEU A 116 -1.77 3.71 4.68
N ASP A 117 -2.82 3.03 4.24
CA ASP A 117 -2.73 1.75 3.57
C ASP A 117 -3.38 1.82 2.19
N LEU A 118 -2.61 1.53 1.14
CA LEU A 118 -3.01 1.61 -0.27
C LEU A 118 -2.50 0.39 -1.05
N HIS A 119 -3.18 0.00 -2.11
CA HIS A 119 -2.74 -1.04 -3.02
C HIS A 119 -2.11 -0.43 -4.27
N TRP A 120 -1.05 -1.03 -4.80
CA TRP A 120 -0.36 -0.51 -5.98
C TRP A 120 -0.05 -1.62 -6.98
N TYR A 121 -0.83 -1.65 -8.05
CA TYR A 121 -0.67 -2.59 -9.14
C TYR A 121 -0.29 -1.89 -10.45
N PRO A 122 0.59 -2.51 -11.26
CA PRO A 122 0.80 -2.09 -12.64
C PRO A 122 -0.50 -2.05 -13.41
N GLN A 123 -0.72 -0.98 -14.17
CA GLN A 123 -1.94 -0.84 -14.96
C GLN A 123 -1.91 -1.78 -16.17
N ALA A 124 -3.07 -2.36 -16.51
CA ALA A 124 -3.22 -3.38 -17.53
C ALA A 124 -2.84 -2.95 -18.96
N THR A 125 -2.66 -1.66 -19.21
CA THR A 125 -2.14 -1.12 -20.47
C THR A 125 -1.00 -0.16 -20.18
N ASN A 126 0.22 -0.55 -20.54
CA ASN A 126 1.42 0.29 -20.54
C ASN A 126 2.16 0.07 -21.86
N ASP A 127 2.26 1.08 -22.74
CA ASP A 127 2.82 0.93 -24.10
C ASP A 127 2.13 -0.16 -24.95
N GLY A 128 0.84 -0.42 -24.70
CA GLY A 128 0.06 -1.44 -25.43
C GLY A 128 0.29 -2.88 -24.98
N VAL A 129 1.09 -3.12 -23.94
CA VAL A 129 1.26 -4.42 -23.27
C VAL A 129 0.60 -4.42 -21.90
N SER A 130 0.25 -5.62 -21.41
CA SER A 130 -0.28 -5.79 -20.05
C SER A 130 0.83 -6.22 -19.11
N PRO A 131 1.45 -5.31 -18.36
CA PRO A 131 2.43 -5.72 -17.36
C PRO A 131 1.83 -6.52 -16.19
N PHE A 132 0.51 -6.51 -16.07
CA PHE A 132 -0.26 -7.32 -15.14
C PHE A 132 -0.50 -8.74 -15.68
N ASP A 133 0.47 -9.30 -16.39
CA ASP A 133 0.47 -10.66 -16.89
C ASP A 133 1.82 -11.37 -16.67
N ASN A 134 1.86 -12.68 -16.95
CA ASN A 134 3.08 -13.51 -16.91
C ASN A 134 3.72 -13.70 -18.30
N GLY A 135 3.41 -12.82 -19.26
CA GLY A 135 4.00 -12.80 -20.59
C GLY A 135 5.50 -12.62 -20.53
N THR A 136 6.20 -13.35 -21.41
CA THR A 136 7.66 -13.41 -21.47
C THR A 136 8.22 -12.84 -22.77
N ASP A 137 7.40 -12.15 -23.57
CA ASP A 137 7.90 -11.42 -24.73
C ASP A 137 8.75 -10.22 -24.29
N TYR A 138 9.60 -9.73 -25.20
CA TYR A 138 10.54 -8.67 -24.89
C TYR A 138 9.87 -7.37 -24.43
N ALA A 139 8.75 -6.99 -25.05
CA ALA A 139 8.06 -5.75 -24.72
C ALA A 139 7.46 -5.80 -23.31
N THR A 140 6.78 -6.90 -22.98
CA THR A 140 6.21 -7.13 -21.64
C THR A 140 7.32 -7.18 -20.58
N ASN A 141 8.41 -7.89 -20.83
CA ASN A 141 9.54 -7.98 -19.89
C ASN A 141 10.21 -6.61 -19.66
N LYS A 142 10.42 -5.84 -20.73
CA LYS A 142 10.98 -4.49 -20.65
C LYS A 142 10.05 -3.58 -19.85
N ALA A 143 8.75 -3.57 -20.14
CA ALA A 143 7.78 -2.79 -19.38
C ALA A 143 7.85 -3.16 -17.89
N ARG A 144 7.81 -4.47 -17.56
CA ARG A 144 7.92 -5.04 -16.21
C ARG A 144 9.08 -4.49 -15.39
N MET A 145 10.27 -4.40 -15.99
CA MET A 145 11.45 -3.91 -15.27
C MET A 145 11.48 -2.38 -15.14
N GLU A 146 10.73 -1.65 -15.95
CA GLU A 146 10.72 -0.17 -15.93
C GLU A 146 9.65 0.40 -14.98
N MET A 147 8.52 -0.27 -14.78
CA MET A 147 7.38 0.30 -14.04
C MET A 147 7.62 0.53 -12.53
N THR A 148 8.62 -0.12 -11.94
CA THR A 148 9.04 0.17 -10.56
C THR A 148 9.50 1.61 -10.42
N ARG A 149 9.94 2.25 -11.52
CA ARG A 149 10.30 3.67 -11.56
C ARG A 149 9.11 4.58 -11.22
N SER A 150 7.86 4.18 -11.50
CA SER A 150 6.66 4.95 -11.08
C SER A 150 6.58 5.15 -9.57
N LEU A 151 7.24 4.30 -8.78
CA LEU A 151 7.29 4.44 -7.32
C LEU A 151 8.11 5.66 -6.87
N TRP A 152 9.11 6.11 -7.64
CA TRP A 152 10.11 7.06 -7.13
C TRP A 152 10.73 8.04 -8.13
N ASP A 153 10.78 7.71 -9.41
CA ASP A 153 11.54 8.46 -10.43
C ASP A 153 10.67 9.57 -11.03
N PRO A 154 10.96 10.86 -10.77
CA PRO A 154 10.18 11.97 -11.32
C PRO A 154 10.37 12.16 -12.83
N THR A 155 11.35 11.49 -13.44
CA THR A 155 11.61 11.55 -14.88
C THR A 155 10.91 10.42 -15.64
N TYR A 156 10.36 9.44 -14.94
CA TYR A 156 9.59 8.36 -15.54
C TYR A 156 8.11 8.74 -15.64
N VAL A 157 7.56 8.67 -16.85
CA VAL A 157 6.13 8.80 -17.09
C VAL A 157 5.66 7.50 -17.70
N GLU A 158 4.90 6.74 -16.92
CA GLU A 158 4.30 5.50 -17.40
C GLU A 158 3.28 5.79 -18.51
N ASN A 159 3.20 4.91 -19.51
CA ASN A 159 2.24 5.06 -20.60
C ASN A 159 0.91 4.38 -20.26
N THR A 160 0.31 4.83 -19.15
CA THR A 160 -0.97 4.35 -18.62
C THR A 160 -1.96 5.51 -18.55
N TRP A 161 -3.23 5.23 -18.25
CA TRP A 161 -4.21 6.29 -17.99
C TRP A 161 -3.83 7.20 -16.81
N ILE A 162 -2.98 6.72 -15.88
CA ILE A 162 -2.47 7.52 -14.75
C ILE A 162 -1.38 8.47 -15.25
N GLY A 163 -0.37 7.95 -15.96
CA GLY A 163 0.78 8.75 -16.40
C GLY A 163 0.45 9.72 -17.54
N GLN A 164 -0.56 9.41 -18.35
CA GLN A 164 -1.02 10.25 -19.47
C GLN A 164 -1.98 11.37 -19.05
N ASP A 165 -2.56 11.30 -17.85
CA ASP A 165 -3.38 12.37 -17.27
C ASP A 165 -2.48 13.30 -16.42
N PRO A 166 -2.31 14.58 -16.80
CA PRO A 166 -1.46 15.50 -16.05
C PRO A 166 -1.89 15.72 -14.60
N GLY A 167 -3.20 15.71 -14.32
CA GLY A 167 -3.75 15.91 -12.97
C GLY A 167 -3.51 14.71 -12.08
N LYS A 168 -3.66 13.48 -12.61
CA LYS A 168 -3.33 12.25 -11.86
C LYS A 168 -1.84 12.14 -11.63
N ARG A 169 -1.03 12.42 -12.65
CA ARG A 169 0.43 12.41 -12.50
C ARG A 169 0.89 13.41 -11.45
N GLU A 170 0.35 14.62 -11.43
CA GLU A 170 0.69 15.62 -10.41
C GLU A 170 0.34 15.15 -8.98
N GLN A 171 -0.78 14.44 -8.83
CA GLN A 171 -1.28 14.01 -7.52
C GLN A 171 -0.64 12.71 -7.02
N PHE A 172 -0.35 11.75 -7.91
CA PHE A 172 -0.02 10.38 -7.54
C PHE A 172 1.32 9.87 -8.05
N LEU A 173 2.07 10.61 -8.87
CA LEU A 173 3.39 10.17 -9.37
C LEU A 173 4.51 11.19 -9.07
N PRO A 174 5.73 10.73 -8.70
CA PRO A 174 6.07 9.34 -8.33
C PRO A 174 5.39 8.94 -7.02
N PHE A 175 4.90 7.70 -6.95
CA PHE A 175 3.90 7.28 -5.96
C PHE A 175 4.36 7.44 -4.51
N LEU A 176 5.52 6.91 -4.14
CA LEU A 176 5.99 6.96 -2.76
C LEU A 176 6.30 8.40 -2.30
N PRO A 177 7.01 9.25 -3.08
CA PRO A 177 7.17 10.66 -2.75
C PRO A 177 5.84 11.41 -2.58
N LYS A 178 4.86 11.16 -3.46
CA LYS A 178 3.56 11.85 -3.40
C LYS A 178 2.75 11.45 -2.18
N MET A 179 2.67 10.16 -1.86
CA MET A 179 1.94 9.72 -0.66
C MET A 179 2.60 10.22 0.62
N ASN A 180 3.93 10.23 0.69
CA ASN A 180 4.65 10.84 1.82
C ASN A 180 4.38 12.35 1.93
N GLN A 181 4.29 13.07 0.81
CA GLN A 181 3.91 14.49 0.82
C GLN A 181 2.51 14.68 1.41
N GLN A 182 1.51 13.93 0.92
CA GLN A 182 0.13 13.99 1.39
C GLN A 182 0.02 13.67 2.89
N ILE A 183 0.69 12.62 3.36
CA ILE A 183 0.79 12.27 4.78
C ILE A 183 1.35 13.44 5.60
N ASN A 184 2.47 14.01 5.18
CA ASN A 184 3.12 15.11 5.90
C ASN A 184 2.30 16.40 5.88
N THR A 185 1.38 16.57 4.94
CA THR A 185 0.47 17.70 4.89
C THR A 185 -0.77 17.48 5.77
N TYR A 186 -1.43 16.33 5.62
CA TYR A 186 -2.78 16.14 6.17
C TYR A 186 -2.82 15.33 7.47
N TYR A 187 -1.86 14.43 7.70
CA TYR A 187 -1.75 13.73 8.97
C TYR A 187 -0.29 13.35 9.33
N PRO A 188 0.55 14.33 9.72
CA PRO A 188 1.96 14.10 10.03
C PRO A 188 2.18 12.97 11.04
N GLY A 189 3.20 12.15 10.81
CA GLY A 189 3.54 11.00 11.65
C GLY A 189 2.72 9.72 11.40
N THR A 190 1.77 9.76 10.46
CA THR A 190 1.16 8.52 9.92
C THR A 190 2.23 7.77 9.12
N LYS A 191 2.28 6.44 9.26
CA LYS A 191 3.15 5.58 8.47
C LYS A 191 2.52 5.31 7.10
N PHE A 192 3.28 4.75 6.17
CA PHE A 192 2.74 4.39 4.85
C PHE A 192 2.97 2.92 4.53
N ALA A 193 1.91 2.21 4.14
CA ALA A 193 1.97 0.83 3.68
C ALA A 193 1.44 0.68 2.26
N ILE A 194 2.07 -0.24 1.52
CA ILE A 194 1.49 -0.82 0.31
C ILE A 194 1.06 -2.24 0.64
N SER A 195 -0.14 -2.42 1.20
CA SER A 195 -0.55 -3.75 1.66
C SER A 195 -0.87 -4.71 0.53
N GLU A 196 -0.97 -4.27 -0.72
CA GLU A 196 -0.95 -5.18 -1.87
C GLU A 196 -0.17 -4.59 -3.05
N TYR A 197 0.69 -5.42 -3.64
CA TYR A 197 1.33 -5.15 -4.93
C TYR A 197 1.73 -6.46 -5.62
N SER A 198 1.85 -6.42 -6.94
CA SER A 198 2.51 -7.48 -7.73
C SER A 198 3.00 -6.95 -9.06
N TYR A 199 4.24 -7.31 -9.41
CA TYR A 199 4.85 -7.02 -10.72
C TYR A 199 4.79 -8.21 -11.68
N MET A 200 4.11 -9.30 -11.29
CA MET A 200 3.98 -10.54 -12.08
C MET A 200 5.33 -11.09 -12.58
N GLY A 201 5.34 -11.92 -13.62
CA GLY A 201 6.56 -12.48 -14.21
C GLY A 201 7.18 -13.63 -13.41
N ILE A 202 6.34 -14.43 -12.75
CA ILE A 202 6.72 -15.54 -11.86
C ILE A 202 7.69 -16.56 -12.50
N THR A 203 7.55 -16.79 -13.81
CA THR A 203 8.34 -17.74 -14.60
C THR A 203 9.52 -17.12 -15.35
N HIS A 204 9.80 -15.81 -15.19
CA HIS A 204 10.81 -15.11 -15.99
C HIS A 204 11.70 -14.19 -15.14
N PRO A 205 13.02 -14.05 -15.43
CA PRO A 205 13.94 -13.19 -14.69
C PRO A 205 13.46 -11.75 -14.47
N SER A 206 12.72 -11.19 -15.43
CA SER A 206 12.15 -9.84 -15.30
C SER A 206 11.26 -9.66 -14.07
N GLY A 207 10.51 -10.70 -13.66
CA GLY A 207 9.67 -10.64 -12.46
C GLY A 207 10.52 -10.59 -11.19
N GLY A 208 11.59 -11.38 -11.13
CA GLY A 208 12.55 -11.34 -10.02
C GLY A 208 13.32 -10.02 -9.94
N ILE A 209 13.70 -9.44 -11.10
CA ILE A 209 14.35 -8.12 -11.17
C ILE A 209 13.39 -7.03 -10.69
N ALA A 210 12.15 -6.98 -11.19
CA ALA A 210 11.17 -6.00 -10.76
C ALA A 210 10.82 -6.14 -9.27
N GLN A 211 10.67 -7.37 -8.78
CA GLN A 211 10.45 -7.64 -7.36
C GLN A 211 11.61 -7.15 -6.50
N ALA A 212 12.86 -7.48 -6.86
CA ALA A 212 14.03 -7.03 -6.12
C ALA A 212 14.18 -5.50 -6.14
N ASP A 213 13.96 -4.87 -7.30
CA ASP A 213 14.02 -3.42 -7.43
C ASP A 213 12.95 -2.72 -6.58
N ALA A 214 11.71 -3.23 -6.59
CA ALA A 214 10.63 -2.71 -5.73
C ALA A 214 11.00 -2.78 -4.24
N LEU A 215 11.56 -3.89 -3.75
CA LEU A 215 12.00 -4.01 -2.35
C LEU A 215 13.10 -2.99 -1.99
N GLY A 216 14.06 -2.80 -2.89
CA GLY A 216 15.11 -1.78 -2.72
C GLY A 216 14.55 -0.37 -2.68
N ILE A 217 13.58 -0.07 -3.55
CA ILE A 217 12.88 1.21 -3.59
C ILE A 217 12.08 1.44 -2.31
N PHE A 218 11.31 0.45 -1.83
CA PHE A 218 10.53 0.55 -0.59
C PHE A 218 11.42 0.90 0.61
N GLY A 219 12.54 0.20 0.76
CA GLY A 219 13.51 0.49 1.83
C GLY A 219 14.13 1.89 1.71
N LYS A 220 14.48 2.32 0.48
CA LYS A 220 15.06 3.64 0.22
C LYS A 220 14.07 4.79 0.41
N GLN A 221 12.80 4.55 0.10
CA GLN A 221 11.70 5.53 0.18
C GLN A 221 10.93 5.44 1.49
N SER A 222 11.50 4.76 2.50
CA SER A 222 10.97 4.77 3.87
C SER A 222 9.56 4.18 4.01
N LEU A 223 9.16 3.28 3.11
CA LEU A 223 7.87 2.63 3.21
C LEU A 223 7.84 1.78 4.49
N TYR A 224 6.77 1.87 5.28
CA TYR A 224 6.68 1.16 6.55
C TYR A 224 6.38 -0.33 6.37
N LEU A 225 5.46 -0.67 5.47
CA LEU A 225 5.07 -2.05 5.23
C LEU A 225 4.70 -2.26 3.76
N ALA A 226 5.07 -3.39 3.18
CA ALA A 226 4.62 -3.80 1.85
C ALA A 226 4.18 -5.27 1.90
N THR A 227 3.07 -5.67 1.29
CA THR A 227 2.72 -7.10 1.17
C THR A 227 2.53 -7.51 -0.28
N TYR A 228 3.26 -8.56 -0.68
CA TYR A 228 3.17 -9.09 -2.04
C TYR A 228 1.91 -9.93 -2.18
N TRP A 229 1.16 -9.65 -3.25
CA TRP A 229 -0.03 -10.40 -3.62
C TRP A 229 0.30 -11.45 -4.68
N GLY A 230 0.26 -12.72 -4.27
CA GLY A 230 0.50 -13.86 -5.14
C GLY A 230 1.43 -14.92 -4.54
N GLY A 231 1.71 -15.96 -5.34
CA GLY A 231 2.67 -16.99 -4.96
C GLY A 231 4.09 -16.45 -4.87
N VAL A 232 4.77 -16.68 -3.73
CA VAL A 232 6.21 -16.41 -3.58
C VAL A 232 7.00 -17.66 -3.96
N ASP A 233 7.12 -17.88 -5.26
CA ASP A 233 7.87 -18.97 -5.89
C ASP A 233 8.61 -18.46 -7.15
N GLY A 234 9.28 -19.36 -7.87
CA GLY A 234 10.01 -19.03 -9.10
C GLY A 234 10.95 -17.83 -8.97
N TYR A 235 10.86 -16.90 -9.93
CA TYR A 235 11.66 -15.68 -9.91
C TYR A 235 11.19 -14.65 -8.88
N ILE A 236 9.92 -14.66 -8.45
CA ILE A 236 9.45 -13.80 -7.36
C ILE A 236 10.18 -14.17 -6.07
N LYS A 237 10.26 -15.46 -5.75
CA LYS A 237 11.05 -15.94 -4.61
C LYS A 237 12.52 -15.53 -4.74
N SER A 238 13.10 -15.62 -5.93
CA SER A 238 14.48 -15.18 -6.16
C SER A 238 14.68 -13.68 -5.85
N GLY A 239 13.69 -12.84 -6.21
CA GLY A 239 13.68 -11.41 -5.89
C GLY A 239 13.57 -11.12 -4.39
N PHE A 240 12.89 -11.98 -3.62
CA PHE A 240 12.88 -11.91 -2.16
C PHE A 240 14.19 -12.41 -1.53
N ASP A 241 14.70 -13.54 -2.02
CA ASP A 241 15.87 -14.21 -1.44
C ASP A 241 17.10 -13.30 -1.47
N ILE A 242 17.27 -12.44 -2.50
CA ILE A 242 18.41 -11.51 -2.54
C ILE A 242 18.48 -10.56 -1.34
N TYR A 243 17.34 -10.27 -0.69
CA TYR A 243 17.26 -9.47 0.53
C TYR A 243 17.23 -10.31 1.81
N GLN A 244 16.59 -11.47 1.80
CA GLN A 244 16.27 -12.21 3.04
C GLN A 244 17.10 -13.48 3.25
N ASN A 245 17.65 -14.06 2.18
CA ASN A 245 18.24 -15.40 2.20
C ASN A 245 19.21 -15.63 1.03
N TYR A 246 20.05 -14.65 0.72
CA TYR A 246 20.86 -14.64 -0.52
C TYR A 246 21.93 -15.74 -0.54
N ASP A 247 22.35 -16.25 0.62
CA ASP A 247 23.37 -17.29 0.79
C ASP A 247 22.79 -18.65 1.23
N GLY A 248 21.46 -18.75 1.35
CA GLY A 248 20.79 -19.95 1.84
C GLY A 248 20.85 -20.16 3.35
N ASN A 249 21.55 -19.31 4.10
CA ASN A 249 21.58 -19.33 5.55
C ASN A 249 20.67 -18.22 6.07
N LYS A 250 19.38 -18.55 6.22
CA LYS A 250 18.30 -17.66 6.68
C LYS A 250 18.81 -16.51 7.55
N ILE A 251 18.70 -15.28 7.05
CA ILE A 251 19.03 -14.09 7.83
C ILE A 251 17.88 -13.85 8.81
N TYR A 252 17.94 -14.48 9.98
CA TYR A 252 17.18 -14.00 11.12
C TYR A 252 17.91 -12.77 11.63
N ASN A 253 17.50 -11.56 11.21
CA ASN A 253 18.00 -10.32 11.79
C ASN A 253 17.60 -10.29 13.28
N SER A 254 18.48 -10.82 14.12
CA SER A 254 18.37 -10.75 15.58
C SER A 254 18.77 -9.35 16.03
N GLY A 255 17.83 -8.41 15.94
CA GLY A 255 17.93 -7.11 16.58
C GLY A 255 18.07 -5.92 15.63
N LYS A 256 17.06 -5.05 15.69
CA LYS A 256 17.01 -3.64 15.25
C LYS A 256 16.94 -3.26 13.77
N ASP A 257 17.17 -4.15 12.81
CA ASP A 257 17.10 -3.78 11.39
C ASP A 257 16.24 -4.77 10.59
N ILE A 258 15.23 -4.24 9.85
CA ILE A 258 14.31 -4.93 8.91
C ILE A 258 13.80 -6.30 9.40
N GLU A 259 12.59 -6.34 9.97
CA GLU A 259 11.91 -7.58 10.33
C GLU A 259 11.01 -8.08 9.18
N PHE A 260 11.43 -9.15 8.53
CA PHE A 260 10.66 -9.84 7.50
C PHE A 260 9.70 -10.86 8.14
N TYR A 261 8.42 -10.51 8.30
CA TYR A 261 7.39 -11.41 8.83
C TYR A 261 6.59 -12.08 7.72
N GLY A 262 7.07 -13.23 7.24
CA GLY A 262 6.24 -14.11 6.41
C GLY A 262 5.22 -14.87 7.26
N TYR A 263 3.99 -14.36 7.39
CA TYR A 263 2.85 -15.19 7.78
C TYR A 263 2.09 -15.60 6.52
N ARG A 264 2.00 -16.91 6.26
CA ARG A 264 1.09 -17.45 5.25
C ARG A 264 -0.33 -17.40 5.82
N THR A 265 -1.16 -16.49 5.32
CA THR A 265 -2.63 -16.59 5.44
C THR A 265 -3.20 -16.69 4.02
N GLY A 266 -3.30 -17.90 3.48
CA GLY A 266 -3.73 -18.07 2.09
C GLY A 266 -2.65 -17.68 1.08
N THR A 267 -2.92 -16.69 0.22
CA THR A 267 -2.14 -16.32 -0.99
C THR A 267 -1.26 -15.07 -0.85
N SER A 268 -1.10 -14.47 0.33
CA SER A 268 -0.35 -13.21 0.52
C SER A 268 0.87 -13.34 1.47
N VAL A 269 1.87 -12.45 1.31
CA VAL A 269 3.09 -12.35 2.15
C VAL A 269 3.37 -10.90 2.53
N SER A 270 3.40 -10.58 3.83
CA SER A 270 3.64 -9.23 4.38
C SER A 270 5.10 -8.92 4.75
N LEU A 271 5.52 -7.65 4.62
CA LEU A 271 6.89 -7.16 4.89
C LEU A 271 6.82 -5.85 5.66
N GLY A 272 7.44 -5.74 6.83
CA GLY A 272 7.64 -4.46 7.53
C GLY A 272 9.08 -3.95 7.35
N PHE A 273 9.29 -2.63 7.26
CA PHE A 273 10.60 -2.00 7.24
C PHE A 273 10.78 -1.10 8.47
N SER A 274 11.92 -1.23 9.14
CA SER A 274 12.42 -0.29 10.14
C SER A 274 13.89 0.02 9.83
N TYR A 275 14.24 1.30 9.89
CA TYR A 275 15.47 1.92 9.39
C TYR A 275 16.76 1.47 10.11
N ASP A 276 17.77 1.05 9.33
CA ASP A 276 19.12 1.67 9.21
C ASP A 276 19.97 0.83 8.22
N LEU A 277 19.95 1.13 6.91
CA LEU A 277 20.69 0.34 5.91
C LEU A 277 22.17 0.73 5.87
N LYS A 278 22.99 0.21 6.79
CA LYS A 278 24.45 0.25 6.64
C LYS A 278 24.92 -0.99 5.88
N LEU A 279 25.00 -0.87 4.56
CA LEU A 279 25.74 -1.80 3.71
C LEU A 279 27.20 -1.83 4.17
N ARG A 280 27.62 -2.90 4.87
CA ARG A 280 29.05 -3.17 5.08
C ARG A 280 29.61 -3.76 3.80
N SER A 281 30.44 -3.00 3.09
CA SER A 281 31.40 -3.58 2.15
C SER A 281 32.39 -4.45 2.91
N LYS A 282 32.66 -5.66 2.43
CA LYS A 282 33.92 -6.36 2.75
C LYS A 282 35.04 -5.75 1.92
#